data_AF-A0A3D9V1H7-F1
#
_entry.id   AF-A0A3D9V1H7-F1
#
_cell.length_a   1.000
_cell.length_b   1.000
_cell.length_c   1.000
_cell.angle_alpha   90.00
_cell.angle_beta   90.00
_cell.angle_gamma   90.00
#
_symmetry.space_group_name_H-M   'P 1'
#
loop_
_entity.id
_entity.type
_entity.pdbx_description
1 polymer ?
#
loop_
_entity_poly.entity_id
_entity_poly.type
_entity_poly.pdbx_seq_one_letter_code
_entity_poly.pdbx_strand_id
1 'polypeptide(L)'
;MPDDNSPDVSSDVPAGDDAVTTETTGAASSSKKSGDDRNADVAQLGYEDARDELARIVAQLEAGSVPLEESMRLWERGEALAAHCHKWLDDAQGRVEQLTGDKADH
;
A
#
# COMPACT_ATOMS: atom_id res chain seq x y z
N MET A 1 12.86 -56.05 -20.78
CA MET A 1 12.65 -54.61 -21.05
C MET A 1 13.54 -53.86 -20.07
N PRO A 2 14.73 -53.40 -20.47
CA PRO A 2 15.59 -52.58 -19.62
C PRO A 2 15.09 -51.13 -19.61
N ASP A 3 15.07 -50.54 -18.42
CA ASP A 3 14.75 -49.14 -18.13
C ASP A 3 15.58 -48.17 -18.99
N ASP A 4 14.86 -47.30 -19.70
CA ASP A 4 15.37 -46.26 -20.58
C ASP A 4 15.70 -45.01 -19.75
N ASN A 5 17.01 -44.74 -19.65
CA ASN A 5 17.59 -43.40 -19.78
C ASN A 5 17.30 -42.36 -18.67
N SER A 6 18.07 -42.43 -17.57
CA SER A 6 18.41 -41.25 -16.76
C SER A 6 19.64 -40.56 -17.36
N PRO A 7 19.56 -39.31 -17.84
CA PRO A 7 20.74 -38.51 -18.07
C PRO A 7 21.26 -37.94 -16.74
N ASP A 8 22.46 -38.38 -16.39
CA ASP A 8 23.38 -37.77 -15.43
C ASP A 8 23.63 -36.30 -15.81
N VAL A 9 22.99 -35.37 -15.10
CA VAL A 9 23.28 -33.93 -15.21
C VAL A 9 24.43 -33.60 -14.27
N SER A 10 25.62 -34.09 -14.63
CA SER A 10 26.87 -33.57 -14.09
C SER A 10 27.31 -32.38 -14.96
N SER A 11 26.79 -31.20 -14.61
CA SER A 11 27.30 -29.92 -15.11
C SER A 11 27.50 -29.00 -13.92
N ASP A 12 28.72 -29.08 -13.40
CA ASP A 12 29.41 -28.06 -12.61
C ASP A 12 29.01 -26.64 -13.07
N VAL A 13 28.24 -25.94 -12.23
CA VAL A 13 27.85 -24.54 -12.47
C VAL A 13 28.86 -23.67 -11.71
N PRO A 14 29.73 -22.90 -12.40
CA PRO A 14 30.69 -22.04 -11.72
C PRO A 14 29.96 -20.91 -10.98
N ALA A 15 30.39 -20.70 -9.74
CA ALA A 15 30.04 -19.55 -8.91
C ALA A 15 30.38 -18.24 -9.64
N GLY A 16 29.33 -17.54 -10.09
CA GLY A 16 29.40 -16.16 -10.52
C GLY A 16 28.77 -15.28 -9.45
N ASP A 17 29.56 -14.88 -8.47
CA ASP A 17 29.23 -13.77 -7.56
C ASP A 17 29.32 -12.44 -8.33
N ASP A 18 28.33 -12.19 -9.19
CA ASP A 18 28.05 -10.83 -9.66
C ASP A 18 27.27 -10.12 -8.55
N ALA A 19 28.03 -9.60 -7.58
CA ALA A 19 27.56 -8.64 -6.62
C ALA A 19 27.14 -7.37 -7.37
N VAL A 20 25.88 -7.36 -7.84
CA VAL A 20 25.19 -6.13 -8.24
C VAL A 20 25.13 -5.23 -7.02
N THR A 21 26.10 -4.31 -6.93
CA THR A 21 26.05 -3.20 -6.00
C THR A 21 24.90 -2.34 -6.46
N THR A 22 23.76 -2.48 -5.78
CA THR A 22 22.67 -1.54 -5.88
C THR A 22 23.15 -0.23 -5.26
N GLU A 23 23.73 0.63 -6.11
CA GLU A 23 23.91 2.04 -5.76
C GLU A 23 22.51 2.65 -5.58
N THR A 24 22.14 2.68 -4.31
CA THR A 24 21.18 3.62 -3.75
C THR A 24 21.62 5.05 -4.09
N THR A 25 21.14 5.56 -5.22
CA THR A 25 21.08 7.00 -5.42
C THR A 25 19.67 7.42 -5.05
N GLY A 26 19.53 7.74 -3.76
CA GLY A 26 18.37 8.45 -3.22
C GLY A 26 18.18 9.77 -3.96
N ALA A 27 17.25 9.77 -4.90
CA ALA A 27 16.52 10.97 -5.27
C ALA A 27 15.26 11.03 -4.40
N ALA A 28 15.42 11.58 -3.20
CA ALA A 28 14.28 12.16 -2.48
C ALA A 28 13.78 13.35 -3.30
N SER A 29 12.91 13.07 -4.28
CA SER A 29 12.14 14.09 -4.98
C SER A 29 11.14 14.66 -3.99
N SER A 30 11.59 15.69 -3.30
CA SER A 30 10.82 16.51 -2.39
C SER A 30 9.89 17.39 -3.23
N SER A 31 8.72 16.88 -3.55
CA SER A 31 7.55 17.67 -3.95
C SER A 31 6.32 17.30 -3.12
N LYS A 32 6.57 16.85 -1.88
CA LYS A 32 5.57 16.44 -0.89
C LYS A 32 4.89 17.65 -0.23
N LYS A 33 4.04 18.40 -0.96
CA LYS A 33 2.92 19.20 -0.41
C LYS A 33 2.22 20.02 -1.49
N SER A 34 1.20 19.45 -2.12
CA SER A 34 0.17 20.25 -2.81
C SER A 34 -1.18 19.53 -2.91
N GLY A 35 -1.24 18.24 -2.57
CA GLY A 35 -2.50 17.50 -2.43
C GLY A 35 -3.09 17.48 -1.00
N ASP A 36 -2.34 17.96 0.00
CA ASP A 36 -2.73 17.90 1.42
C ASP A 36 -3.90 18.85 1.74
N ASP A 37 -3.92 20.04 1.12
CA ASP A 37 -4.92 21.08 1.44
C ASP A 37 -6.32 20.81 0.83
N ARG A 38 -6.40 20.14 -0.32
CA ARG A 38 -7.69 19.90 -1.02
C ARG A 38 -8.55 18.84 -0.35
N ASN A 39 -7.93 17.96 0.42
CA ASN A 39 -8.57 16.88 1.16
C ASN A 39 -8.35 17.03 2.68
N ALA A 40 -8.02 18.24 3.15
CA ALA A 40 -7.80 18.51 4.57
C ALA A 40 -9.07 18.25 5.42
N ASP A 41 -10.25 18.28 4.81
CA ASP A 41 -11.53 17.89 5.41
C ASP A 41 -11.56 16.39 5.77
N VAL A 42 -10.87 15.55 4.99
CA VAL A 42 -10.81 14.10 5.23
C VAL A 42 -10.21 13.78 6.59
N ALA A 43 -9.19 14.53 7.01
CA ALA A 43 -8.52 14.33 8.30
C ALA A 43 -9.44 14.58 9.51
N GLN A 44 -10.57 15.27 9.32
CA GLN A 44 -11.55 15.55 10.37
C GLN A 44 -12.69 14.53 10.42
N LEU A 45 -12.80 13.63 9.44
CA LEU A 45 -13.86 12.62 9.38
C LEU A 45 -13.64 11.50 10.40
N GLY A 46 -14.73 10.94 10.92
CA GLY A 46 -14.71 9.67 11.63
C GLY A 46 -14.43 8.50 10.67
N TYR A 47 -14.01 7.35 11.21
CA TYR A 47 -13.72 6.17 10.39
C TYR A 47 -14.92 5.74 9.52
N GLU A 48 -16.12 5.68 10.11
CA GLU A 48 -17.32 5.27 9.38
C GLU A 48 -17.69 6.24 8.26
N ASP A 49 -17.64 7.55 8.53
CA ASP A 49 -17.91 8.58 7.53
C ASP A 49 -16.88 8.56 6.39
N ALA A 50 -15.59 8.41 6.73
CA ALA A 50 -14.53 8.32 5.73
C ALA A 50 -14.65 7.06 4.85
N ARG A 51 -15.00 5.91 5.46
CA ARG A 51 -15.24 4.66 4.73
C ARG A 51 -16.44 4.76 3.81
N ASP A 52 -17.55 5.33 4.28
CA ASP A 52 -18.78 5.45 3.50
C ASP A 52 -18.59 6.42 2.32
N GLU A 53 -17.85 7.52 2.52
CA GLU A 53 -17.50 8.43 1.44
C GLU A 53 -16.58 7.77 0.41
N LEU A 54 -15.58 6.99 0.86
CA LEU A 54 -14.73 6.21 -0.04
C LEU A 54 -15.55 5.22 -0.88
N ALA A 55 -16.50 4.52 -0.27
CA ALA A 55 -17.38 3.59 -0.98
C ALA A 55 -18.22 4.29 -2.08
N ARG A 56 -18.70 5.51 -1.81
CA ARG A 56 -19.43 6.32 -2.81
C ARG A 56 -18.54 6.74 -3.97
N ILE A 57 -17.30 7.11 -3.69
CA ILE A 57 -16.31 7.50 -4.70
C ILE A 57 -16.01 6.31 -5.60
N VAL A 58 -15.73 5.13 -5.01
CA VAL A 58 -15.49 3.89 -5.77
C VAL A 58 -16.69 3.56 -6.65
N ALA A 59 -17.91 3.61 -6.12
CA ALA A 59 -19.12 3.34 -6.90
C ALA A 59 -19.29 4.31 -8.09
N GLN A 60 -18.93 5.58 -7.94
CA GLN A 60 -18.96 6.56 -9.03
C GLN A 60 -17.91 6.27 -10.11
N LEU A 61 -16.70 5.89 -9.71
CA LEU A 61 -15.63 5.50 -10.63
C LEU A 61 -16.01 4.23 -11.41
N GLU A 62 -16.58 3.24 -10.73
CA GLU A 62 -17.04 1.98 -11.33
C GLU A 62 -18.23 2.17 -12.30
N ALA A 63 -19.10 3.14 -12.03
CA ALA A 63 -20.20 3.49 -12.93
C ALA A 63 -19.72 4.04 -14.30
N GLY A 64 -18.48 4.56 -14.38
CA GLY A 64 -17.86 4.99 -15.63
C GLY A 64 -18.53 6.16 -16.36
N SER A 65 -19.49 6.84 -15.71
CA SER A 65 -20.23 7.97 -16.27
C SER A 65 -19.61 9.33 -15.98
N VAL A 66 -18.45 9.36 -15.29
CA VAL A 66 -17.76 10.58 -14.88
C VAL A 66 -16.68 10.96 -15.90
N PRO A 67 -16.57 12.24 -16.30
CA PRO A 67 -15.49 12.69 -17.19
C PRO A 67 -14.11 12.47 -16.55
N LEU A 68 -13.10 12.26 -17.40
CA LEU A 68 -11.73 11.92 -16.96
C LEU A 68 -11.18 12.84 -15.86
N GLU A 69 -11.35 14.15 -16.03
CA GLU A 69 -10.89 15.15 -15.06
C GLU A 69 -11.52 14.92 -13.68
N GLU A 70 -12.81 14.60 -13.64
CA GLU A 70 -13.54 14.32 -12.40
C GLU A 70 -13.13 12.96 -11.81
N SER A 71 -12.95 11.95 -12.66
CA SER A 71 -12.44 10.63 -12.23
C SER A 71 -11.06 10.73 -11.57
N MET A 72 -10.18 11.62 -12.06
CA MET A 72 -8.89 11.90 -11.43
C MET A 72 -9.04 12.54 -10.05
N ARG A 73 -9.96 13.51 -9.90
CA ARG A 73 -10.22 14.16 -8.60
C ARG A 73 -10.84 13.20 -7.59
N LEU A 74 -11.78 12.38 -8.04
CA LEU A 74 -12.40 11.31 -7.26
C LEU A 74 -11.33 10.32 -6.78
N TRP A 75 -10.40 9.93 -7.66
CA TRP A 75 -9.29 9.05 -7.29
C TRP A 75 -8.37 9.69 -6.24
N GLU A 76 -7.94 10.94 -6.42
CA GLU A 76 -7.11 11.66 -5.43
C GLU A 76 -7.78 11.76 -4.05
N ARG A 77 -9.10 12.00 -4.03
CA ARG A 77 -9.90 12.02 -2.80
C ARG A 77 -10.06 10.63 -2.19
N GLY A 78 -10.28 9.61 -3.02
CA GLY A 78 -10.31 8.21 -2.58
C GLY A 78 -9.02 7.77 -1.90
N GLU A 79 -7.86 8.11 -2.47
CA GLU A 79 -6.55 7.82 -1.87
C GLU A 79 -6.38 8.49 -0.50
N ALA A 80 -6.81 9.75 -0.37
CA ALA A 80 -6.75 10.46 0.92
C ALA A 80 -7.68 9.81 1.98
N LEU A 81 -8.89 9.41 1.60
CA LEU A 81 -9.83 8.70 2.48
C LEU A 81 -9.28 7.34 2.91
N ALA A 82 -8.72 6.57 1.98
CA ALA A 82 -8.11 5.29 2.26
C ALA A 82 -6.94 5.43 3.26
N ALA A 83 -6.05 6.40 3.03
CA ALA A 83 -4.93 6.69 3.94
C ALA A 83 -5.41 7.07 5.35
N HIS A 84 -6.48 7.87 5.45
CA HIS A 84 -7.07 8.23 6.74
C HIS A 84 -7.66 7.02 7.47
N CYS A 85 -8.42 6.18 6.77
CA CYS A 85 -8.96 4.93 7.32
C CYS A 85 -7.85 4.01 7.84
N HIS A 86 -6.78 3.83 7.07
CA HIS A 86 -5.63 3.04 7.49
C HIS A 86 -4.99 3.57 8.76
N LYS A 87 -4.72 4.88 8.82
CA LYS A 87 -4.16 5.51 10.01
C LYS A 87 -5.03 5.30 11.26
N TRP A 88 -6.35 5.40 11.10
CA TRP A 88 -7.30 5.15 12.19
C TRP A 88 -7.21 3.72 12.73
N LEU A 89 -7.06 2.74 11.85
CA LEU A 89 -6.90 1.33 12.21
C LEU A 89 -5.55 1.07 12.88
N ASP A 90 -4.47 1.66 12.36
CA ASP A 90 -3.13 1.55 12.94
C ASP A 90 -3.09 2.12 14.37
N ASP A 91 -3.70 3.30 14.58
CA ASP A 91 -3.82 3.93 15.90
C ASP A 91 -4.64 3.05 16.86
N ALA A 92 -5.73 2.43 16.38
CA ALA A 92 -6.54 1.52 17.18
C ALA A 92 -5.77 0.24 17.55
N GLN A 93 -5.04 -0.36 16.61
CA GLN A 93 -4.23 -1.54 16.83
C GLN A 93 -3.11 -1.27 17.84
N GLY A 94 -2.39 -0.16 17.69
CA GLY A 94 -1.32 0.23 18.61
C GLY A 94 -1.81 0.42 20.05
N ARG A 95 -3.06 0.84 20.25
CA ARG A 95 -3.66 0.92 21.59
C ARG A 95 -3.96 -0.45 22.19
N VAL A 96 -4.42 -1.39 21.38
CA VAL A 96 -4.69 -2.78 21.81
C VAL A 96 -3.39 -3.51 22.15
N GLU A 97 -2.34 -3.30 21.35
CA GLU A 97 -1.01 -3.88 21.60
C GLU A 97 -0.42 -3.36 22.91
N GLN A 98 -0.52 -2.05 23.20
CA GLN A 98 -0.07 -1.48 24.48
C GLN A 98 -0.77 -2.11 25.69
N LEU A 99 -2.10 -2.31 25.60
CA LEU A 99 -2.89 -2.94 26.67
C LEU A 99 -2.58 -4.44 26.85
N THR A 100 -2.19 -5.12 25.77
CA THR A 100 -1.94 -6.56 25.77
C THR A 100 -0.49 -6.91 26.11
N GLY A 101 0.47 -6.09 25.66
CA GLY A 101 1.91 -6.23 25.94
C GLY A 101 2.24 -5.99 27.41
N ASP A 102 1.65 -4.96 28.03
CA ASP A 102 1.80 -4.68 29.47
C ASP A 102 1.37 -5.87 30.36
N LYS A 103 0.41 -6.69 29.89
CA LYS A 103 -0.07 -7.87 30.61
C LYS A 103 0.82 -9.10 30.45
N ALA A 104 1.73 -9.12 29.47
CA ALA A 104 2.66 -10.23 29.24
C ALA A 104 3.96 -10.08 30.05
N ASP A 105 4.24 -8.87 30.54
CA ASP A 105 5.44 -8.53 31.31
C ASP A 105 5.23 -8.61 32.85
N HIS A 106 4.05 -9.07 33.30
CA HIS A 106 3.71 -9.32 34.70
C HIS A 106 3.29 -10.78 34.92
#